data_AF-A0A5C5Y853-F1
#
_entry.id   AF-A0A5C5Y853-F1
#
_cell.length_a   1.000
_cell.length_b   1.000
_cell.length_c   1.000
_cell.angle_alpha   90.00
_cell.angle_beta   90.00
_cell.angle_gamma   90.00
#
_symmetry.space_group_name_H-M   'P 1'
#
loop_
_entity.id
_entity.type
_entity.pdbx_description
1 polymer ?
#
loop_
_entity_poly.entity_id
_entity_poly.type
_entity_poly.pdbx_seq_one_letter_code
_entity_poly.pdbx_strand_id
1 'polypeptide(L)'
;MSKQTETTKRVQCPSCGYEAKRVSTLTLGTLLEDELAEQLTAYSRSCCATEGEGCASVKGDSGWRFCLSQDCDVVYFTEEGDTQFTKPQLKVSVGIKESSGERPLCYCFGHSVASIKEELGTKGYSDALADIRAKMKDPGCHCETSNPSGSCCLGSVTKGIQIAQEEMRMNDSTVTPASTAKSSSGETVAKIVTIVSAIMASACCWLPLLLLAVGVSGAGIAATLETYRPLFIAVTFGFLGAAFYFTYRPKKTAAETGHDCCPSESTVAGDCCAPTGNSRFNMMALNKVMLWGVTVLAIGLLFFPSYVGVFLGTADDSALSENMNQAVFKVDGMTCEGCSAIAAESIKTVPGVLAVEVNYERGEAVVGTENCCPMPRDEILAAIKNAGFSGTFNQSVETKTPPRVVRQ
;
A
#
# COMPACT_ATOMS: atom_id res chain seq x y z
N MET A 1 -41.03 -33.48 5.05
CA MET A 1 -39.71 -32.81 5.06
C MET A 1 -39.42 -32.33 3.65
N SER A 2 -39.78 -31.08 3.35
CA SER A 2 -39.54 -30.48 2.03
C SER A 2 -38.05 -30.19 1.92
N LYS A 3 -37.35 -30.87 1.01
CA LYS A 3 -35.98 -30.52 0.61
C LYS A 3 -36.04 -29.12 0.00
N GLN A 4 -35.55 -28.13 0.73
CA GLN A 4 -35.14 -26.86 0.13
C GLN A 4 -33.94 -27.19 -0.76
N THR A 5 -34.19 -27.27 -2.06
CA THR A 5 -33.13 -27.28 -3.06
C THR A 5 -32.55 -25.88 -3.05
N GLU A 6 -31.43 -25.65 -2.38
CA GLU A 6 -30.64 -24.43 -2.58
C GLU A 6 -30.21 -24.40 -4.05
N THR A 7 -30.95 -23.68 -4.89
CA THR A 7 -30.55 -23.41 -6.27
C THR A 7 -29.28 -22.57 -6.23
N THR A 8 -28.15 -23.22 -6.53
CA THR A 8 -26.86 -22.53 -6.64
C THR A 8 -26.93 -21.56 -7.81
N LYS A 9 -27.09 -20.27 -7.52
CA LYS A 9 -27.14 -19.21 -8.54
C LYS A 9 -25.91 -19.26 -9.43
N ARG A 10 -26.10 -19.48 -10.73
CA ARG A 10 -25.01 -19.58 -11.70
C ARG A 10 -24.37 -18.20 -11.94
N VAL A 11 -23.11 -18.01 -11.52
CA VAL A 11 -22.35 -16.75 -11.71
C VAL A 11 -21.32 -16.81 -12.84
N GLN A 12 -21.11 -17.99 -13.41
CA GLN A 12 -20.21 -18.25 -14.53
C GLN A 12 -21.01 -18.68 -15.76
N CYS A 13 -20.53 -18.31 -16.94
CA CYS A 13 -21.18 -18.69 -18.19
C CYS A 13 -21.21 -20.23 -18.32
N PRO A 14 -22.38 -20.85 -18.59
CA PRO A 14 -22.47 -22.31 -18.72
C PRO A 14 -21.73 -22.86 -19.94
N SER A 15 -21.53 -22.03 -20.98
CA SER A 15 -20.85 -22.44 -22.20
C SER A 15 -19.32 -22.40 -22.09
N CYS A 16 -18.74 -21.37 -21.45
CA CYS A 16 -17.28 -21.17 -21.41
C CYS A 16 -16.67 -21.15 -20.00
N GLY A 17 -17.46 -21.21 -18.93
CA GLY A 17 -16.99 -21.13 -17.54
C GLY A 17 -16.49 -19.76 -17.10
N TYR A 18 -16.49 -18.75 -17.97
CA TYR A 18 -15.98 -17.42 -17.66
C TYR A 18 -16.90 -16.63 -16.73
N GLU A 19 -16.33 -15.72 -15.93
CA GLU A 19 -17.10 -14.86 -15.03
C GLU A 19 -18.11 -13.99 -15.77
N ALA A 20 -19.28 -13.81 -15.16
CA ALA A 20 -20.35 -13.04 -15.74
C ALA A 20 -20.83 -11.90 -14.85
N LYS A 21 -21.17 -10.78 -15.48
CA LYS A 21 -21.67 -9.58 -14.83
C LYS A 21 -23.20 -9.61 -14.75
N ARG A 22 -23.79 -9.04 -13.70
CA ARG A 22 -25.26 -8.85 -13.63
C ARG A 22 -25.74 -7.83 -14.67
N VAL A 23 -26.91 -8.08 -15.25
CA VAL A 23 -27.54 -7.19 -16.25
C VAL A 23 -29.06 -7.15 -16.05
N SER A 24 -29.68 -6.00 -16.28
CA SER A 24 -31.13 -5.84 -16.05
C SER A 24 -31.96 -6.42 -17.20
N THR A 25 -33.20 -6.83 -16.92
CA THR A 25 -34.16 -7.23 -17.97
C THR A 25 -34.50 -6.08 -18.91
N LEU A 26 -34.39 -4.82 -18.45
CA LEU A 26 -34.53 -3.64 -19.29
C LEU A 26 -33.48 -3.64 -20.41
N THR A 27 -32.21 -3.87 -20.08
CA THR A 27 -31.13 -3.96 -21.08
C THR A 27 -31.37 -5.08 -22.09
N LEU A 28 -31.81 -6.26 -21.62
CA LEU A 28 -32.10 -7.38 -22.52
C LEU A 28 -33.26 -7.05 -23.46
N GLY A 29 -34.36 -6.51 -22.92
CA GLY A 29 -35.56 -6.20 -23.69
C GLY A 29 -35.35 -5.13 -24.76
N THR A 30 -34.41 -4.19 -24.56
CA THR A 30 -34.11 -3.18 -25.58
C THR A 30 -33.14 -3.66 -26.65
N LEU A 31 -32.24 -4.60 -26.32
CA LEU A 31 -31.13 -4.98 -27.19
C LEU A 31 -31.30 -6.33 -27.90
N LEU A 32 -32.20 -7.20 -27.43
CA LEU A 32 -32.54 -8.42 -28.15
C LEU A 32 -33.45 -8.12 -29.35
N GLU A 33 -33.37 -8.98 -30.36
CA GLU A 33 -34.32 -9.00 -31.47
C GLU A 33 -35.78 -9.07 -30.97
N ASP A 34 -36.69 -8.42 -31.69
CA ASP A 34 -38.04 -8.12 -31.21
C ASP A 34 -38.80 -9.38 -30.75
N GLU A 35 -38.70 -10.48 -31.50
CA GLU A 35 -39.34 -11.77 -31.17
C GLU A 35 -38.87 -12.34 -29.81
N LEU A 36 -37.60 -12.15 -29.48
CA LEU A 36 -37.00 -12.64 -28.23
C LEU A 36 -37.27 -11.68 -27.06
N ALA A 37 -37.33 -10.38 -27.34
CA ALA A 37 -37.70 -9.37 -26.35
C ALA A 37 -39.16 -9.53 -25.86
N GLU A 38 -40.07 -9.96 -26.74
CA GLU A 38 -41.47 -10.28 -26.38
C GLU A 38 -41.56 -11.47 -25.42
N GLN A 39 -40.70 -12.48 -25.59
CA GLN A 39 -40.64 -13.65 -24.69
C GLN A 39 -40.19 -13.27 -23.27
N LEU A 40 -39.24 -12.32 -23.15
CA LEU A 40 -38.80 -11.79 -21.86
C LEU A 40 -39.90 -11.00 -21.14
N THR A 41 -40.71 -10.24 -21.88
CA THR A 41 -41.85 -9.50 -21.30
C THR A 41 -43.01 -10.41 -20.93
N ALA A 42 -43.18 -11.57 -21.59
CA ALA A 42 -44.14 -12.59 -21.15
C ALA A 42 -43.74 -13.21 -19.79
N TYR A 43 -42.43 -13.38 -19.53
CA TYR A 43 -41.93 -13.92 -18.27
C TYR A 43 -41.97 -12.90 -17.12
N SER A 44 -41.70 -11.61 -17.40
CA SER A 44 -41.78 -10.54 -16.39
C SER A 44 -43.22 -10.11 -16.06
N ARG A 45 -44.20 -10.39 -16.93
CA ARG A 45 -45.63 -10.13 -16.69
C ARG A 45 -46.25 -11.00 -15.60
N SER A 46 -45.56 -12.04 -15.10
CA SER A 46 -46.00 -12.77 -13.91
C SER A 46 -46.07 -11.89 -12.64
N CYS A 47 -45.43 -10.71 -12.65
CA CYS A 47 -45.41 -9.79 -11.51
C CYS A 47 -46.14 -8.46 -11.72
N CYS A 48 -46.84 -8.26 -12.85
CA CYS A 48 -47.56 -7.01 -13.10
C CYS A 48 -49.05 -7.15 -12.74
N ALA A 49 -49.36 -6.99 -11.45
CA ALA A 49 -50.69 -6.56 -11.07
C ALA A 49 -50.72 -5.03 -10.90
N THR A 50 -51.69 -4.43 -11.58
CA THR A 50 -52.32 -3.11 -11.43
C THR A 50 -51.86 -1.96 -12.34
N GLU A 51 -52.85 -1.50 -13.10
CA GLU A 51 -52.88 -0.33 -13.96
C GLU A 51 -52.54 0.94 -13.18
N GLY A 52 -51.66 1.77 -13.74
CA GLY A 52 -51.60 3.18 -13.41
C GLY A 52 -50.65 3.60 -12.30
N GLU A 53 -49.37 3.22 -12.36
CA GLU A 53 -48.27 4.00 -11.78
C GLU A 53 -46.93 3.56 -12.41
N GLY A 54 -46.04 4.52 -12.68
CA GLY A 54 -44.88 4.38 -13.56
C GLY A 54 -43.87 3.29 -13.19
N CYS A 55 -43.01 2.96 -14.16
CA CYS A 55 -41.96 1.94 -14.06
C CYS A 55 -41.10 2.12 -12.80
N ALA A 56 -41.37 1.34 -11.76
CA ALA A 56 -40.51 1.26 -10.59
C ALA A 56 -39.20 0.56 -10.97
N SER A 57 -38.05 1.16 -10.64
CA SER A 57 -36.75 0.51 -10.79
C SER A 57 -36.73 -0.80 -10.01
N VAL A 58 -36.64 -1.93 -10.71
CA VAL A 58 -36.46 -3.24 -10.10
C VAL A 58 -35.09 -3.24 -9.41
N LYS A 59 -35.07 -2.99 -8.10
CA LYS A 59 -33.86 -3.08 -7.25
C LYS A 59 -33.42 -4.54 -7.00
N GLY A 60 -34.20 -5.52 -7.50
CA GLY A 60 -33.92 -6.95 -7.38
C GLY A 60 -32.90 -7.45 -8.40
N ASP A 61 -32.17 -8.49 -8.02
CA ASP A 61 -31.37 -9.31 -8.92
C ASP A 61 -32.28 -9.87 -10.03
N SER A 62 -32.06 -9.46 -11.27
CA SER A 62 -32.90 -9.84 -12.43
C SER A 62 -32.80 -11.33 -12.77
N GLY A 63 -31.82 -12.04 -12.20
CA GLY A 63 -31.49 -13.41 -12.57
C GLY A 63 -30.79 -13.53 -13.92
N TRP A 64 -30.34 -12.41 -14.51
CA TRP A 64 -29.66 -12.39 -15.80
C TRP A 64 -28.19 -11.97 -15.68
N ARG A 65 -27.36 -12.63 -16.49
CA ARG A 65 -25.92 -12.48 -16.51
C ARG A 65 -25.41 -12.20 -17.92
N PHE A 66 -24.43 -11.32 -18.03
CA PHE A 66 -23.69 -10.95 -19.24
C PHE A 66 -22.30 -11.60 -19.22
N CYS A 67 -22.00 -12.43 -20.23
CA CYS A 67 -20.74 -13.14 -20.35
C CYS A 67 -19.62 -12.22 -20.85
N LEU A 68 -18.49 -12.17 -20.13
CA LEU A 68 -17.37 -11.28 -20.44
C LEU A 68 -16.30 -11.89 -21.36
N SER A 69 -16.37 -13.18 -21.68
CA SER A 69 -15.38 -13.86 -22.53
C SER A 69 -15.51 -13.41 -24.00
N GLN A 70 -14.43 -12.99 -24.64
CA GLN A 70 -14.43 -12.57 -26.04
C GLN A 70 -14.72 -13.72 -27.01
N ASP A 71 -14.17 -14.91 -26.73
CA ASP A 71 -14.26 -16.10 -27.60
C ASP A 71 -15.56 -16.91 -27.41
N CYS A 72 -16.51 -16.39 -26.63
CA CYS A 72 -17.76 -17.07 -26.33
C CYS A 72 -18.95 -16.35 -26.99
N ASP A 73 -19.69 -17.06 -27.84
CA ASP A 73 -20.86 -16.52 -28.55
C ASP A 73 -22.04 -16.19 -27.63
N VAL A 74 -22.09 -16.78 -26.43
CA VAL A 74 -23.12 -16.46 -25.42
C VAL A 74 -22.90 -15.04 -24.91
N VAL A 75 -23.93 -14.21 -25.03
CA VAL A 75 -23.97 -12.84 -24.53
C VAL A 75 -24.70 -12.79 -23.19
N TYR A 76 -25.93 -13.29 -23.14
CA TYR A 76 -26.75 -13.31 -21.93
C TYR A 76 -27.12 -14.73 -21.53
N PHE A 77 -27.27 -14.97 -20.22
CA PHE A 77 -27.80 -16.24 -19.71
C PHE A 77 -28.50 -16.04 -18.36
N THR A 78 -29.36 -17.00 -18.01
CA THR A 78 -30.09 -17.02 -16.75
C THR A 78 -29.26 -17.65 -15.62
N GLU A 79 -29.41 -17.13 -14.39
CA GLU A 79 -28.83 -17.73 -13.18
C GLU A 79 -29.48 -19.08 -12.85
N GLU A 80 -30.76 -19.20 -13.17
CA GLU A 80 -31.60 -20.37 -12.96
C GLU A 80 -32.26 -20.76 -14.30
N GLY A 81 -32.08 -22.00 -14.72
CA GLY A 81 -32.52 -22.50 -16.02
C GLY A 81 -31.40 -22.56 -17.06
N ASP A 82 -31.80 -22.85 -18.31
CA ASP A 82 -30.88 -23.09 -19.43
C ASP A 82 -31.01 -22.06 -20.56
N THR A 83 -31.82 -21.01 -20.36
CA THR A 83 -32.02 -19.95 -21.36
C THR A 83 -30.74 -19.11 -21.52
N GLN A 84 -30.31 -18.99 -22.78
CA GLN A 84 -29.11 -18.26 -23.19
C GLN A 84 -29.41 -17.49 -24.49
N PHE A 85 -28.81 -16.32 -24.63
CA PHE A 85 -28.86 -15.53 -25.86
C PHE A 85 -27.47 -15.30 -26.42
N THR A 86 -27.30 -15.47 -27.73
CA THR A 86 -26.03 -15.38 -28.43
C THR A 86 -25.92 -14.11 -29.27
N LYS A 87 -24.71 -13.81 -29.79
CA LYS A 87 -24.44 -12.60 -30.59
C LYS A 87 -25.49 -12.30 -31.69
N PRO A 88 -25.92 -13.27 -32.52
CA PRO A 88 -26.85 -12.99 -33.63
C PRO A 88 -28.27 -12.64 -33.20
N GLN A 89 -28.59 -12.80 -31.91
CA GLN A 89 -29.91 -12.53 -31.34
C GLN A 89 -30.04 -11.12 -30.77
N LEU A 90 -29.01 -10.28 -30.95
CA LEU A 90 -28.99 -8.89 -30.52
C LEU A 90 -29.01 -7.95 -31.73
N LYS A 91 -29.73 -6.84 -31.56
CA LYS A 91 -29.85 -5.73 -32.53
C LYS A 91 -28.54 -4.98 -32.75
N VAL A 92 -27.57 -5.15 -31.84
CA VAL A 92 -26.29 -4.46 -31.84
C VAL A 92 -25.14 -5.45 -31.72
N SER A 93 -24.02 -5.15 -32.37
CA SER A 93 -22.79 -5.91 -32.17
C SER A 93 -22.24 -5.67 -30.77
N VAL A 94 -21.69 -6.72 -30.16
CA VAL A 94 -21.22 -6.67 -28.76
C VAL A 94 -19.71 -6.51 -28.75
N GLY A 95 -19.21 -5.29 -28.55
CA GLY A 95 -17.79 -4.98 -28.74
C GLY A 95 -16.77 -5.88 -28.02
N ILE A 96 -17.05 -6.36 -26.80
CA ILE A 96 -16.15 -7.30 -26.10
C ILE A 96 -16.09 -8.69 -26.76
N LYS A 97 -17.05 -9.02 -27.61
CA LYS A 97 -17.18 -10.28 -28.37
C LYS A 97 -16.67 -10.17 -29.80
N GLU A 98 -16.15 -9.01 -30.19
CA GLU A 98 -15.64 -8.76 -31.52
C GLU A 98 -14.11 -8.66 -31.47
N SER A 99 -13.42 -9.42 -32.31
CA SER A 99 -11.95 -9.38 -32.45
C SER A 99 -11.50 -8.45 -33.58
N SER A 100 -12.39 -8.16 -34.54
CA SER A 100 -12.14 -7.31 -35.71
C SER A 100 -13.30 -6.36 -35.99
N GLY A 101 -13.11 -5.43 -36.93
CA GLY A 101 -14.12 -4.44 -37.31
C GLY A 101 -14.24 -3.29 -36.31
N GLU A 102 -15.45 -2.72 -36.20
CA GLU A 102 -15.72 -1.54 -35.38
C GLU A 102 -15.39 -1.74 -33.89
N ARG A 103 -15.88 -2.85 -33.31
CA ARG A 103 -15.80 -3.17 -31.87
C ARG A 103 -16.33 -2.01 -31.01
N PRO A 104 -17.66 -1.84 -30.94
CA PRO A 104 -18.28 -0.70 -30.25
C PRO A 104 -18.04 -0.73 -28.74
N LEU A 105 -17.68 0.43 -28.16
CA LEU A 105 -17.40 0.60 -26.73
C LEU A 105 -18.41 1.53 -26.05
N CYS A 106 -18.70 2.67 -26.68
CA CYS A 106 -19.72 3.61 -26.24
C CYS A 106 -20.87 3.64 -27.25
N TYR A 107 -21.96 2.94 -26.91
CA TYR A 107 -23.15 2.82 -27.76
C TYR A 107 -23.95 4.13 -27.82
N CYS A 108 -23.87 4.99 -26.79
CA CYS A 108 -24.57 6.27 -26.78
C CYS A 108 -23.98 7.28 -27.77
N PHE A 109 -22.65 7.29 -27.94
CA PHE A 109 -21.95 8.35 -28.66
C PHE A 109 -21.05 7.84 -29.80
N GLY A 110 -21.10 6.54 -30.10
CA GLY A 110 -20.45 5.95 -31.27
C GLY A 110 -18.93 5.74 -31.14
N HIS A 111 -18.36 5.72 -29.94
CA HIS A 111 -16.93 5.41 -29.78
C HIS A 111 -16.68 3.91 -29.87
N SER A 112 -15.77 3.51 -30.74
CA SER A 112 -15.40 2.12 -31.05
C SER A 112 -13.88 1.95 -30.97
N VAL A 113 -13.37 0.71 -30.94
CA VAL A 113 -11.91 0.52 -31.02
C VAL A 113 -11.38 1.03 -32.36
N ALA A 114 -12.15 0.88 -33.44
CA ALA A 114 -11.80 1.41 -34.75
C ALA A 114 -11.71 2.95 -34.76
N SER A 115 -12.70 3.66 -34.22
CA SER A 115 -12.68 5.13 -34.14
C SER A 115 -11.51 5.64 -33.31
N ILE A 116 -11.19 4.95 -32.20
CA ILE A 116 -10.05 5.30 -31.35
C ILE A 116 -8.72 5.09 -32.08
N LYS A 117 -8.58 4.00 -32.86
CA LYS A 117 -7.37 3.79 -33.69
C LYS A 117 -7.20 4.90 -34.72
N GLU A 118 -8.29 5.36 -35.33
CA GLU A 118 -8.26 6.48 -36.26
C GLU A 118 -7.81 7.78 -35.59
N GLU A 119 -8.34 8.09 -34.40
CA GLU A 119 -7.89 9.25 -33.59
C GLU A 119 -6.40 9.14 -33.24
N LEU A 120 -5.96 7.97 -32.80
CA LEU A 120 -4.55 7.72 -32.47
C LEU A 120 -3.65 7.84 -33.70
N GLY A 121 -4.08 7.38 -34.87
CA GLY A 121 -3.33 7.47 -36.11
C GLY A 121 -3.21 8.89 -36.66
N THR A 122 -4.23 9.72 -36.43
CA THR A 122 -4.29 11.10 -36.95
C THR A 122 -3.71 12.14 -35.98
N LYS A 123 -4.02 12.03 -34.68
CA LYS A 123 -3.67 13.00 -33.64
C LYS A 123 -2.54 12.53 -32.71
N GLY A 124 -2.30 11.23 -32.62
CA GLY A 124 -1.38 10.63 -31.63
C GLY A 124 -1.97 10.48 -30.21
N TYR A 125 -3.21 10.90 -29.99
CA TYR A 125 -3.97 10.75 -28.74
C TYR A 125 -5.46 10.57 -29.04
N SER A 126 -6.23 10.10 -28.06
CA SER A 126 -7.68 9.90 -28.19
C SER A 126 -8.47 10.86 -27.30
N ASP A 127 -9.49 11.49 -27.89
CA ASP A 127 -10.41 12.40 -27.21
C ASP A 127 -11.65 11.68 -26.67
N ALA A 128 -11.83 10.40 -26.97
CA ALA A 128 -13.04 9.62 -26.66
C ALA A 128 -13.52 9.78 -25.21
N LEU A 129 -12.62 9.68 -24.23
CA LEU A 129 -12.99 9.84 -22.82
C LEU A 129 -13.38 11.27 -22.43
N ALA A 130 -12.81 12.28 -23.08
CA ALA A 130 -13.15 13.68 -22.85
C ALA A 130 -14.51 13.98 -23.50
N ASP A 131 -14.70 13.55 -24.74
CA ASP A 131 -15.95 13.70 -25.50
C ASP A 131 -17.14 13.03 -24.79
N ILE A 132 -16.97 11.78 -24.33
CA ILE A 132 -18.04 11.08 -23.57
C ILE A 132 -18.41 11.86 -22.31
N ARG A 133 -17.44 12.34 -21.54
CA ARG A 133 -17.73 13.09 -20.30
C ARG A 133 -18.42 14.42 -20.57
N ALA A 134 -18.11 15.08 -21.69
CA ALA A 134 -18.81 16.28 -22.11
C ALA A 134 -20.27 15.96 -22.47
N LYS A 135 -20.49 14.97 -23.35
CA LYS A 135 -21.83 14.57 -23.82
C LYS A 135 -22.70 13.94 -22.73
N MET A 136 -22.10 13.35 -21.69
CA MET A 136 -22.83 12.88 -20.51
C MET A 136 -23.51 14.00 -19.73
N LYS A 137 -23.00 15.25 -19.79
CA LYS A 137 -23.64 16.40 -19.13
C LYS A 137 -24.80 16.95 -19.95
N ASP A 138 -24.61 17.01 -21.27
CA ASP A 138 -25.59 17.47 -22.26
C ASP A 138 -25.17 16.89 -23.62
N PRO A 139 -25.97 16.04 -24.29
CA PRO A 139 -27.40 15.75 -24.09
C PRO A 139 -27.75 14.69 -23.03
N GLY A 140 -26.77 14.08 -22.37
CA GLY A 140 -26.98 12.96 -21.45
C GLY A 140 -26.76 11.59 -22.10
N CYS A 141 -26.84 10.50 -21.31
CA CYS A 141 -26.55 9.14 -21.79
C CYS A 141 -27.61 8.13 -21.32
N HIS A 142 -27.82 7.07 -22.10
CA HIS A 142 -28.82 6.02 -21.84
C HIS A 142 -28.17 4.62 -21.87
N CYS A 143 -27.04 4.47 -21.15
CA CYS A 143 -26.24 3.24 -21.21
C CYS A 143 -27.03 1.98 -20.82
N GLU A 144 -28.04 2.09 -19.97
CA GLU A 144 -28.86 0.94 -19.54
C GLU A 144 -29.66 0.31 -20.67
N THR A 145 -29.98 1.06 -21.72
CA THR A 145 -30.81 0.60 -22.84
C THR A 145 -30.01 0.42 -24.14
N SER A 146 -28.84 1.04 -24.26
CA SER A 146 -27.99 0.94 -25.46
C SER A 146 -26.73 0.08 -25.30
N ASN A 147 -26.21 -0.08 -24.07
CA ASN A 147 -24.99 -0.87 -23.84
C ASN A 147 -25.35 -2.32 -23.46
N PRO A 148 -24.86 -3.35 -24.19
CA PRO A 148 -25.12 -4.75 -23.85
C PRO A 148 -24.70 -5.16 -22.43
N SER A 149 -23.71 -4.49 -21.85
CA SER A 149 -23.32 -4.75 -20.45
C SER A 149 -24.27 -4.14 -19.40
N GLY A 150 -25.25 -3.34 -19.83
CA GLY A 150 -26.17 -2.59 -18.98
C GLY A 150 -25.47 -1.58 -18.06
N SER A 151 -24.29 -1.09 -18.44
CA SER A 151 -23.44 -0.30 -17.56
C SER A 151 -22.69 0.83 -18.25
N CYS A 152 -22.14 1.76 -17.47
CA CYS A 152 -21.39 2.90 -18.00
C CYS A 152 -20.18 2.44 -18.85
N CYS A 153 -20.06 3.01 -20.06
CA CYS A 153 -19.04 2.64 -21.05
C CYS A 153 -17.62 3.15 -20.71
N LEU A 154 -17.44 4.08 -19.78
CA LEU A 154 -16.13 4.71 -19.51
C LEU A 154 -15.02 3.68 -19.21
N GLY A 155 -15.36 2.61 -18.48
CA GLY A 155 -14.42 1.52 -18.20
C GLY A 155 -14.02 0.75 -19.47
N SER A 156 -15.00 0.41 -20.30
CA SER A 156 -14.78 -0.28 -21.58
C SER A 156 -13.98 0.57 -22.56
N VAL A 157 -14.27 1.88 -22.62
CA VAL A 157 -13.54 2.83 -23.48
C VAL A 157 -12.10 2.98 -23.02
N THR A 158 -11.85 3.08 -21.71
CA THR A 158 -10.49 3.16 -21.17
C THR A 158 -9.67 1.91 -21.58
N LYS A 159 -10.26 0.72 -21.46
CA LYS A 159 -9.62 -0.53 -21.92
C LYS A 159 -9.44 -0.55 -23.44
N GLY A 160 -10.43 -0.10 -24.19
CA GLY A 160 -10.37 -0.02 -25.65
C GLY A 160 -9.27 0.90 -26.17
N ILE A 161 -8.95 1.99 -25.48
CA ILE A 161 -7.79 2.84 -25.80
C ILE A 161 -6.48 2.07 -25.66
N GLN A 162 -6.32 1.26 -24.60
CA GLN A 162 -5.13 0.43 -24.40
C GLN A 162 -5.00 -0.62 -25.51
N ILE A 163 -6.10 -1.31 -25.82
CA ILE A 163 -6.16 -2.30 -26.92
C ILE A 163 -5.80 -1.65 -28.27
N ALA A 164 -6.37 -0.48 -28.57
CA ALA A 164 -6.06 0.26 -29.80
C ALA A 164 -4.57 0.60 -29.90
N GLN A 165 -3.97 1.10 -28.82
CA GLN A 165 -2.55 1.43 -28.76
C GLN A 165 -1.65 0.20 -28.96
N GLU A 166 -1.98 -0.92 -28.33
CA GLU A 166 -1.22 -2.17 -28.44
C GLU A 166 -1.29 -2.72 -29.88
N GLU A 167 -2.48 -2.77 -30.47
CA GLU A 167 -2.66 -3.27 -31.83
C GLU A 167 -2.00 -2.38 -32.89
N MET A 168 -1.97 -1.05 -32.69
CA MET A 168 -1.26 -0.14 -33.57
C MET A 168 0.25 -0.28 -33.46
N ARG A 169 0.79 -0.53 -32.26
CA ARG A 169 2.23 -0.80 -32.06
C ARG A 169 2.68 -2.09 -32.73
N MET A 170 1.82 -3.11 -32.76
CA MET A 170 2.12 -4.37 -33.45
C MET A 170 2.15 -4.20 -34.99
N ASN A 171 1.41 -3.24 -35.54
CA ASN A 171 1.45 -2.93 -36.98
C ASN A 171 2.68 -2.11 -37.42
N ASP A 172 3.36 -1.42 -36.50
CA ASP A 172 4.57 -0.63 -36.78
C ASP A 172 5.85 -1.51 -36.81
N SER A 173 5.72 -2.80 -36.47
CA SER A 173 6.86 -3.71 -36.31
C SER A 173 7.15 -4.54 -37.56
N THR A 174 7.63 -3.90 -38.63
CA THR A 174 8.60 -4.55 -39.51
C THR A 174 10.01 -4.32 -38.94
N VAL A 175 10.62 -5.42 -38.47
CA VAL A 175 12.07 -5.61 -38.21
C VAL A 175 12.64 -5.16 -36.84
N THR A 176 12.95 -6.20 -36.04
CA THR A 176 14.01 -6.37 -35.02
C THR A 176 13.83 -5.76 -33.61
N PRO A 177 14.07 -6.56 -32.53
CA PRO A 177 14.01 -6.08 -31.16
C PRO A 177 15.30 -5.32 -30.80
N ALA A 178 15.20 -4.00 -30.63
CA ALA A 178 16.18 -3.25 -29.87
C ALA A 178 15.63 -1.90 -29.37
N SER A 179 15.55 -1.80 -28.05
CA SER A 179 15.84 -0.62 -27.22
C SER A 179 15.05 0.69 -27.41
N THR A 180 14.53 1.13 -26.25
CA THR A 180 14.45 2.52 -25.77
C THR A 180 13.50 3.46 -26.50
N ALA A 181 12.25 3.47 -26.03
CA ALA A 181 11.35 4.60 -26.21
C ALA A 181 11.86 5.83 -25.44
N LYS A 182 11.90 6.97 -26.13
CA LYS A 182 12.21 8.32 -25.61
C LYS A 182 11.36 8.63 -24.37
N SER A 183 12.02 8.76 -23.22
CA SER A 183 11.40 9.12 -21.94
C SER A 183 11.65 10.60 -21.63
N SER A 184 10.57 11.32 -21.32
CA SER A 184 10.67 12.69 -20.80
C SER A 184 11.48 12.72 -19.50
N SER A 185 12.18 13.83 -19.25
CA SER A 185 13.13 13.99 -18.13
C SER A 185 12.52 13.69 -16.75
N GLY A 186 11.19 13.79 -16.61
CA GLY A 186 10.48 13.49 -15.35
C GLY A 186 10.30 12.00 -15.05
N GLU A 187 10.19 11.14 -16.07
CA GLU A 187 9.95 9.70 -15.88
C GLU A 187 11.24 8.94 -15.53
N THR A 188 12.40 9.39 -16.03
CA THR A 188 13.71 8.84 -15.66
C THR A 188 14.04 9.10 -14.19
N VAL A 189 13.73 10.30 -13.69
CA VAL A 189 13.90 10.65 -12.27
C VAL A 189 12.98 9.81 -11.39
N ALA A 190 11.72 9.62 -11.78
CA ALA A 190 10.78 8.79 -11.04
C ALA A 190 11.22 7.32 -10.95
N LYS A 191 11.73 6.74 -12.04
CA LYS A 191 12.24 5.35 -12.05
C LYS A 191 13.50 5.17 -11.20
N ILE A 192 14.40 6.16 -11.20
CA ILE A 192 15.61 6.10 -10.36
C ILE A 192 15.23 6.23 -8.87
N VAL A 193 14.31 7.14 -8.52
CA VAL A 193 13.87 7.35 -7.13
C VAL A 193 13.19 6.11 -6.56
N THR A 194 12.36 5.41 -7.33
CA THR A 194 11.68 4.19 -6.85
C THR A 194 12.64 3.03 -6.63
N ILE A 195 13.62 2.84 -7.52
CA ILE A 195 14.64 1.78 -7.37
C ILE A 195 15.53 2.06 -6.14
N VAL A 196 16.00 3.29 -5.98
CA VAL A 196 16.84 3.67 -4.84
C VAL A 196 16.06 3.55 -3.52
N SER A 197 14.78 3.92 -3.51
CA SER A 197 13.92 3.78 -2.32
C SER A 197 13.70 2.32 -1.92
N ALA A 198 13.48 1.42 -2.89
CA ALA A 198 13.31 -0.01 -2.62
C ALA A 198 14.60 -0.66 -2.08
N ILE A 199 15.76 -0.28 -2.61
CA ILE A 199 17.07 -0.77 -2.16
C ILE A 199 17.36 -0.27 -0.73
N MET A 200 17.14 1.01 -0.45
CA MET A 200 17.35 1.57 0.89
C MET A 200 16.40 0.97 1.93
N ALA A 201 15.13 0.75 1.58
CA ALA A 201 14.15 0.12 2.46
C ALA A 201 14.46 -1.37 2.73
N SER A 202 15.09 -2.06 1.76
CA SER A 202 15.53 -3.44 1.96
C SER A 202 16.84 -3.50 2.77
N ALA A 203 17.74 -2.55 2.53
CA ALA A 203 19.03 -2.49 3.20
C ALA A 203 18.91 -2.21 4.71
N CYS A 204 17.98 -1.37 5.17
CA CYS A 204 17.83 -1.10 6.61
C CYS A 204 17.39 -2.30 7.45
N CYS A 205 16.77 -3.32 6.85
CA CYS A 205 16.34 -4.55 7.53
C CYS A 205 17.36 -5.70 7.39
N TRP A 206 18.04 -5.79 6.25
CA TRP A 206 18.96 -6.91 5.96
C TRP A 206 20.40 -6.62 6.34
N LEU A 207 20.82 -5.36 6.31
CA LEU A 207 22.19 -4.97 6.63
C LEU A 207 22.57 -5.28 8.09
N PRO A 208 21.70 -5.05 9.11
CA PRO A 208 22.02 -5.45 10.48
C PRO A 208 22.17 -6.97 10.64
N LEU A 209 21.29 -7.75 10.00
CA LEU A 209 21.35 -9.22 10.05
C LEU A 209 22.60 -9.77 9.35
N LEU A 210 22.98 -9.15 8.23
CA LEU A 210 24.17 -9.52 7.45
C LEU A 210 25.47 -9.13 8.18
N LEU A 211 25.51 -7.98 8.85
CA LEU A 211 26.66 -7.58 9.66
C LEU A 211 26.85 -8.48 10.90
N LEU A 212 25.75 -8.92 11.53
CA LEU A 212 25.79 -9.94 12.58
C LEU A 212 26.32 -11.27 12.06
N ALA A 213 25.92 -11.68 10.85
CA ALA A 213 26.40 -12.92 10.23
C ALA A 213 27.90 -12.90 9.87
N VAL A 214 28.45 -11.72 9.55
CA VAL A 214 29.89 -11.53 9.28
C VAL A 214 30.70 -11.33 10.58
N GLY A 215 30.04 -11.31 11.75
CA GLY A 215 30.73 -11.21 13.05
C GLY A 215 31.36 -9.85 13.32
N VAL A 216 30.98 -8.83 12.55
CA VAL A 216 31.42 -7.44 12.77
C VAL A 216 30.52 -6.88 13.86
N SER A 217 31.03 -6.83 15.10
CA SER A 217 30.36 -6.15 16.20
C SER A 217 30.09 -4.69 15.80
N GLY A 218 28.81 -4.31 15.69
CA GLY A 218 28.38 -3.02 15.16
C GLY A 218 28.88 -1.78 15.90
N ALA A 219 29.60 -1.94 17.01
CA ALA A 219 30.17 -0.87 17.82
C ALA A 219 31.05 0.11 17.02
N GLY A 220 31.91 -0.39 16.11
CA GLY A 220 32.80 0.48 15.32
C GLY A 220 32.10 1.29 14.23
N ILE A 221 31.03 0.74 13.64
CA ILE A 221 30.25 1.42 12.59
C ILE A 221 29.24 2.39 13.23
N ALA A 222 28.68 2.03 14.39
CA ALA A 222 27.73 2.84 15.14
C ALA A 222 28.30 4.22 15.54
N ALA A 223 29.56 4.27 16.00
CA ALA A 223 30.20 5.54 16.40
C ALA A 223 30.33 6.53 15.23
N THR A 224 30.60 6.05 14.01
CA THR A 224 30.66 6.92 12.82
C THR A 224 29.27 7.36 12.33
N LEU A 225 28.28 6.48 12.44
CA LEU A 225 26.90 6.78 12.06
C LEU A 225 26.22 7.77 13.01
N GLU A 226 26.62 7.80 14.28
CA GLU A 226 26.11 8.79 15.25
C GLU A 226 26.48 10.22 14.89
N THR A 227 27.66 10.44 14.30
CA THR A 227 28.07 11.75 13.78
C THR A 227 27.11 12.25 12.68
N TYR A 228 26.58 11.34 11.86
CA TYR A 228 25.61 11.65 10.80
C TYR A 228 24.15 11.52 11.22
N ARG A 229 23.88 11.05 12.44
CA ARG A 229 22.52 10.90 12.99
C ARG A 229 21.65 12.16 12.87
N PRO A 230 22.10 13.38 13.21
CA PRO A 230 21.28 14.58 13.03
C PRO A 230 20.94 14.85 11.56
N LEU A 231 21.82 14.49 10.62
CA LEU A 231 21.56 14.62 9.19
C LEU A 231 20.48 13.64 8.73
N PHE A 232 20.55 12.37 9.14
CA PHE A 232 19.50 11.39 8.84
C PHE A 232 18.15 11.79 9.44
N ILE A 233 18.15 12.35 10.65
CA ILE A 233 16.94 12.92 11.28
C ILE A 233 16.36 14.06 10.41
N ALA A 234 17.19 15.02 9.99
CA ALA A 234 16.73 16.11 9.14
C ALA A 234 16.15 15.62 7.80
N VAL A 235 16.81 14.65 7.16
CA VAL A 235 16.35 14.05 5.90
C VAL A 235 15.02 13.32 6.07
N THR A 236 14.87 12.51 7.12
CA THR A 236 13.61 11.77 7.41
C THR A 236 12.44 12.71 7.70
N PHE A 237 12.65 13.76 8.49
CA PHE A 237 11.64 14.81 8.69
C PHE A 237 11.30 15.55 7.39
N GLY A 238 12.28 15.77 6.51
CA GLY A 238 12.06 16.34 5.17
C GLY A 238 11.14 15.46 4.31
N PHE A 239 11.39 14.15 4.27
CA PHE A 239 10.55 13.19 3.54
C PHE A 239 9.14 13.08 4.14
N LEU A 240 9.01 13.00 5.46
CA LEU A 240 7.70 13.01 6.12
C LEU A 240 6.95 14.32 5.86
N GLY A 241 7.63 15.45 5.95
CA GLY A 241 7.07 16.76 5.62
C GLY A 241 6.58 16.83 4.17
N ALA A 242 7.35 16.31 3.21
CA ALA A 242 6.92 16.20 1.82
C ALA A 242 5.72 15.26 1.66
N ALA A 243 5.72 14.10 2.33
CA ALA A 243 4.61 13.15 2.27
C ALA A 243 3.31 13.74 2.87
N PHE A 244 3.39 14.42 4.01
CA PHE A 244 2.29 15.19 4.59
C PHE A 244 1.84 16.30 3.64
N TYR A 245 2.78 17.05 3.06
CA TYR A 245 2.48 18.08 2.09
C TYR A 245 1.70 17.51 0.90
N PHE A 246 2.17 16.45 0.24
CA PHE A 246 1.48 15.87 -0.90
C PHE A 246 0.15 15.18 -0.54
N THR A 247 0.03 14.62 0.66
CA THR A 247 -1.19 13.93 1.12
C THR A 247 -2.28 14.92 1.54
N TYR A 248 -1.91 16.05 2.13
CA TYR A 248 -2.83 17.07 2.64
C TYR A 248 -2.98 18.28 1.72
N ARG A 249 -2.11 18.46 0.73
CA ARG A 249 -2.29 19.50 -0.28
C ARG A 249 -3.54 19.18 -1.08
N PRO A 250 -4.56 20.05 -1.06
CA PRO A 250 -5.70 19.89 -1.95
C PRO A 250 -5.15 19.91 -3.37
N LYS A 251 -5.43 18.85 -4.15
CA LYS A 251 -5.21 18.92 -5.58
C LYS A 251 -6.04 20.11 -6.06
N LYS A 252 -5.38 21.19 -6.47
CA LYS A 252 -6.01 22.22 -7.27
C LYS A 252 -6.48 21.49 -8.53
N THR A 253 -7.75 21.09 -8.57
CA THR A 253 -8.51 21.09 -9.81
C THR A 253 -8.21 22.44 -10.43
N ALA A 254 -7.54 22.45 -11.58
CA ALA A 254 -7.35 23.67 -12.34
C ALA A 254 -8.73 24.31 -12.46
N ALA A 255 -8.91 25.43 -11.76
CA ALA A 255 -10.05 26.28 -11.92
C ALA A 255 -9.79 27.05 -13.21
N GLU A 256 -10.53 26.73 -14.26
CA GLU A 256 -11.13 27.79 -15.05
C GLU A 256 -12.64 27.76 -14.78
N THR A 257 -13.09 28.92 -14.28
CA THR A 257 -14.46 29.41 -14.06
C THR A 257 -15.41 28.59 -13.18
N GLY A 258 -15.48 28.99 -11.90
CA GLY A 258 -16.59 28.64 -11.01
C GLY A 258 -17.77 29.61 -11.14
N HIS A 259 -18.97 29.11 -10.88
CA HIS A 259 -19.94 29.78 -10.01
C HIS A 259 -20.92 28.78 -9.39
N ASP A 260 -21.23 29.06 -8.13
CA ASP A 260 -22.19 28.41 -7.23
C ASP A 260 -23.58 28.15 -7.83
N CYS A 261 -24.17 27.03 -7.43
CA CYS A 261 -25.53 26.87 -6.87
C CYS A 261 -25.53 25.45 -6.24
N CYS A 262 -25.82 25.22 -4.96
CA CYS A 262 -26.85 25.82 -4.11
C CYS A 262 -26.45 25.81 -2.62
N PRO A 263 -27.00 26.72 -1.81
CA PRO A 263 -27.35 26.39 -0.43
C PRO A 263 -28.86 26.50 -0.13
N SER A 264 -29.23 25.82 0.97
CA SER A 264 -30.48 25.82 1.76
C SER A 264 -31.60 24.81 1.41
N GLU A 265 -31.63 23.76 2.25
CA GLU A 265 -32.76 23.10 2.93
C GLU A 265 -34.15 23.02 2.25
N SER A 266 -34.60 21.80 1.95
CA SER A 266 -35.53 21.03 2.84
C SER A 266 -35.99 19.73 2.15
N THR A 267 -35.59 18.62 2.78
CA THR A 267 -36.31 17.33 2.88
C THR A 267 -36.85 16.62 1.63
N VAL A 268 -36.35 15.39 1.50
CA VAL A 268 -36.87 14.26 0.71
C VAL A 268 -36.46 14.23 -0.77
N ALA A 269 -35.27 13.70 -1.02
CA ALA A 269 -35.05 12.74 -2.10
C ALA A 269 -33.77 11.95 -1.78
N GLY A 270 -33.94 10.68 -1.43
CA GLY A 270 -32.82 9.77 -1.20
C GLY A 270 -32.07 9.56 -2.51
N ASP A 271 -30.86 10.10 -2.58
CA ASP A 271 -29.98 9.94 -3.73
C ASP A 271 -29.59 8.46 -3.89
N CYS A 272 -30.12 7.88 -4.96
CA CYS A 272 -29.88 6.53 -5.41
C CYS A 272 -28.69 6.56 -6.37
N CYS A 273 -27.49 6.23 -5.88
CA CYS A 273 -26.45 5.45 -6.58
C CYS A 273 -25.09 5.55 -5.86
N ALA A 274 -24.96 4.86 -4.73
CA ALA A 274 -23.68 4.32 -4.28
C ALA A 274 -23.82 2.80 -4.14
N PRO A 275 -22.86 1.99 -4.60
CA PRO A 275 -22.86 0.58 -4.26
C PRO A 275 -22.56 0.46 -2.76
N THR A 276 -23.54 0.01 -1.97
CA THR A 276 -23.30 -0.54 -0.63
C THR A 276 -22.64 -1.91 -0.77
N GLY A 277 -21.40 -1.90 -1.26
CA GLY A 277 -20.43 -2.93 -0.91
C GLY A 277 -19.87 -2.56 0.45
N ASN A 278 -20.21 -3.35 1.48
CA ASN A 278 -19.57 -3.22 2.77
C ASN A 278 -18.04 -3.24 2.60
N SER A 279 -17.41 -2.18 3.10
CA SER A 279 -15.96 -1.98 3.22
C SER A 279 -15.18 -1.79 1.90
N ARG A 280 -15.51 -0.73 1.14
CA ARG A 280 -14.44 0.08 0.54
C ARG A 280 -13.88 0.98 1.63
N PHE A 281 -12.89 0.48 2.38
CA PHE A 281 -12.08 1.31 3.25
C PHE A 281 -11.76 2.60 2.50
N ASN A 282 -12.14 3.74 3.08
CA ASN A 282 -11.90 5.06 2.53
C ASN A 282 -10.39 5.17 2.24
N MET A 283 -9.99 4.98 0.98
CA MET A 283 -8.58 4.83 0.60
C MET A 283 -7.77 6.09 0.91
N MET A 284 -8.45 7.24 1.00
CA MET A 284 -7.89 8.49 1.49
C MET A 284 -7.71 8.50 3.02
N ALA A 285 -8.62 7.89 3.78
CA ALA A 285 -8.45 7.70 5.22
C ALA A 285 -7.36 6.67 5.52
N LEU A 286 -7.26 5.58 4.74
CA LEU A 286 -6.22 4.56 4.92
C LEU A 286 -4.82 5.12 4.62
N ASN A 287 -4.66 5.95 3.58
CA ASN A 287 -3.39 6.63 3.31
C ASN A 287 -3.01 7.61 4.44
N LYS A 288 -3.99 8.32 5.02
CA LYS A 288 -3.77 9.18 6.18
C LYS A 288 -3.40 8.39 7.44
N VAL A 289 -4.12 7.30 7.74
CA VAL A 289 -3.85 6.42 8.88
C VAL A 289 -2.49 5.76 8.73
N MET A 290 -2.13 5.30 7.53
CA MET A 290 -0.80 4.76 7.24
C MET A 290 0.29 5.82 7.47
N LEU A 291 0.09 7.05 6.98
CA LEU A 291 1.06 8.14 7.17
C LEU A 291 1.27 8.48 8.65
N TRP A 292 0.18 8.58 9.43
CA TRP A 292 0.27 8.76 10.87
C TRP A 292 0.91 7.55 11.58
N GLY A 293 0.60 6.33 11.13
CA GLY A 293 1.22 5.11 11.65
C GLY A 293 2.74 5.08 11.44
N VAL A 294 3.20 5.38 10.23
CA VAL A 294 4.63 5.50 9.90
C VAL A 294 5.29 6.62 10.72
N THR A 295 4.59 7.74 10.92
CA THR A 295 5.10 8.88 11.71
C THR A 295 5.29 8.50 13.17
N VAL A 296 4.30 7.85 13.80
CA VAL A 296 4.39 7.39 15.19
C VAL A 296 5.48 6.35 15.36
N LEU A 297 5.60 5.39 14.43
CA LEU A 297 6.66 4.39 14.43
C LEU A 297 8.04 5.04 14.30
N ALA A 298 8.22 5.99 13.38
CA ALA A 298 9.48 6.71 13.20
C ALA A 298 9.87 7.50 14.45
N ILE A 299 8.91 8.19 15.09
CA ILE A 299 9.13 8.88 16.37
C ILE A 299 9.53 7.87 17.45
N GLY A 300 8.82 6.76 17.59
CA GLY A 300 9.15 5.71 18.55
C GLY A 300 10.58 5.19 18.36
N LEU A 301 10.99 4.90 17.12
CA LEU A 301 12.35 4.44 16.79
C LEU A 301 13.41 5.52 16.99
N LEU A 302 13.08 6.81 16.82
CA LEU A 302 14.02 7.90 17.11
C LEU A 302 14.33 8.00 18.62
N PHE A 303 13.32 7.78 19.46
CA PHE A 303 13.47 7.75 20.92
C PHE A 303 13.99 6.41 21.45
N PHE A 304 14.25 5.43 20.57
CA PHE A 304 14.76 4.11 20.94
C PHE A 304 15.95 4.11 21.91
N PRO A 305 16.98 4.94 21.74
CA PRO A 305 18.11 4.94 22.68
C PRO A 305 17.72 5.30 24.10
N SER A 306 16.68 6.11 24.30
CA SER A 306 16.26 6.61 25.61
C SER A 306 15.47 5.60 26.43
N TYR A 307 15.03 4.49 25.82
CA TYR A 307 14.27 3.44 26.52
C TYR A 307 14.81 2.03 26.30
N VAL A 308 15.71 1.83 25.33
CA VAL A 308 16.34 0.53 25.11
C VAL A 308 17.22 0.11 26.29
N GLY A 309 17.81 1.04 27.04
CA GLY A 309 18.56 0.74 28.26
C GLY A 309 17.71 0.06 29.34
N VAL A 310 16.44 0.45 29.44
CA VAL A 310 15.46 -0.18 30.34
C VAL A 310 15.06 -1.59 29.86
N PHE A 311 15.06 -1.83 28.55
CA PHE A 311 14.56 -3.09 27.96
C PHE A 311 15.65 -4.15 27.74
N LEU A 312 16.88 -3.74 27.43
CA LEU A 312 18.05 -4.63 27.33
C LEU A 312 18.69 -4.91 28.68
N GLY A 313 18.18 -4.29 29.75
CA GLY A 313 18.67 -4.46 31.11
C GLY A 313 20.07 -3.86 31.26
N THR A 314 20.14 -2.71 31.93
CA THR A 314 21.22 -2.53 32.90
C THR A 314 21.25 -3.79 33.74
N ALA A 315 22.29 -4.59 33.55
CA ALA A 315 22.52 -5.81 34.29
C ALA A 315 22.84 -5.42 35.74
N ASP A 316 21.79 -5.14 36.50
CA ASP A 316 21.76 -4.65 37.88
C ASP A 316 21.75 -5.83 38.88
N ASP A 317 22.34 -6.96 38.52
CA ASP A 317 22.45 -8.14 39.39
C ASP A 317 23.88 -8.27 39.94
N SER A 318 24.43 -7.17 40.47
CA SER A 318 25.44 -7.15 41.54
C SER A 318 25.73 -5.70 41.93
N ALA A 319 24.92 -5.15 42.85
CA ALA A 319 25.20 -3.85 43.45
C ALA A 319 26.63 -3.85 44.04
N LEU A 320 27.44 -2.83 43.69
CA LEU A 320 28.77 -2.62 44.24
C LEU A 320 28.69 -2.63 45.78
N SER A 321 29.21 -3.68 46.42
CA SER A 321 29.22 -3.78 47.88
C SER A 321 30.44 -3.06 48.46
N GLU A 322 30.29 -2.44 49.65
CA GLU A 322 31.39 -1.76 50.37
C GLU A 322 32.57 -2.70 50.73
N ASN A 323 32.39 -4.02 50.62
CA ASN A 323 33.41 -5.02 50.92
C ASN A 323 34.15 -5.55 49.68
N MET A 324 34.17 -4.81 48.56
CA MET A 324 34.88 -5.19 47.34
C MET A 324 35.97 -4.18 46.97
N ASN A 325 37.03 -4.66 46.33
CA ASN A 325 38.07 -3.80 45.76
C ASN A 325 37.49 -3.16 44.50
N GLN A 326 37.35 -1.84 44.52
CA GLN A 326 36.80 -1.08 43.40
C GLN A 326 37.91 -0.38 42.63
N ALA A 327 37.83 -0.42 41.30
CA ALA A 327 38.67 0.40 40.45
C ALA A 327 37.87 1.08 39.36
N VAL A 328 38.33 2.27 39.00
CA VAL A 328 37.75 3.09 37.95
C VAL A 328 38.65 3.01 36.71
N PHE A 329 38.06 2.56 35.62
CA PHE A 329 38.64 2.57 34.28
C PHE A 329 37.97 3.68 33.48
N LYS A 330 38.77 4.52 32.83
CA LYS A 330 38.27 5.47 31.85
C LYS A 330 38.12 4.74 30.52
N VAL A 331 36.94 4.85 29.92
CA VAL A 331 36.59 4.17 28.67
C VAL A 331 36.18 5.21 27.64
N ASP A 332 37.02 5.38 26.61
CA ASP A 332 36.81 6.27 25.49
C ASP A 332 36.10 5.52 24.34
N GLY A 333 35.17 6.21 23.67
CA GLY A 333 34.37 5.67 22.56
C GLY A 333 32.96 5.21 22.93
N MET A 334 32.51 5.44 24.16
CA MET A 334 31.09 5.28 24.53
C MET A 334 30.29 6.51 24.13
N THR A 335 29.19 6.29 23.43
CA THR A 335 28.41 7.39 22.83
C THR A 335 26.90 7.29 23.06
N CYS A 336 26.43 6.16 23.57
CA CYS A 336 25.05 5.97 24.04
C CYS A 336 24.97 5.00 25.20
N GLU A 337 23.81 4.95 25.86
CA GLU A 337 23.51 4.01 26.96
C GLU A 337 23.64 2.53 26.54
N GLY A 338 23.38 2.22 25.27
CA GLY A 338 23.62 0.88 24.72
C GLY A 338 25.11 0.51 24.67
N CYS A 339 26.01 1.48 24.43
CA CYS A 339 27.45 1.25 24.48
C CYS A 339 27.92 0.89 25.90
N SER A 340 27.36 1.53 26.93
CA SER A 340 27.66 1.17 28.32
C SER A 340 27.22 -0.25 28.68
N ALA A 341 26.08 -0.72 28.16
CA ALA A 341 25.62 -2.10 28.39
C ALA A 341 26.57 -3.14 27.75
N ILE A 342 27.00 -2.90 26.51
CA ILE A 342 27.95 -3.77 25.80
C ILE A 342 29.31 -3.81 26.51
N ALA A 343 29.81 -2.64 26.95
CA ALA A 343 31.04 -2.55 27.71
C ALA A 343 30.92 -3.28 29.06
N ALA A 344 29.81 -3.11 29.77
CA ALA A 344 29.56 -3.78 31.05
C ALA A 344 29.56 -5.31 30.89
N GLU A 345 28.83 -5.82 29.89
CA GLU A 345 28.75 -7.26 29.61
C GLU A 345 30.13 -7.85 29.27
N SER A 346 30.92 -7.13 28.47
CA SER A 346 32.26 -7.58 28.09
C SER A 346 33.21 -7.64 29.30
N ILE A 347 33.13 -6.67 30.22
CA ILE A 347 33.94 -6.66 31.44
C ILE A 347 33.49 -7.75 32.43
N LYS A 348 32.20 -8.06 32.50
CA LYS A 348 31.66 -9.15 33.35
C LYS A 348 32.18 -10.54 32.95
N THR A 349 32.54 -10.75 31.67
CA THR A 349 33.11 -12.04 31.22
C THR A 349 34.53 -12.30 31.72
N VAL A 350 35.20 -11.30 32.28
CA VAL A 350 36.58 -11.44 32.78
C VAL A 350 36.58 -12.20 34.12
N PRO A 351 37.39 -13.28 34.26
CA PRO A 351 37.49 -14.02 35.50
C PRO A 351 37.94 -13.13 36.68
N GLY A 352 37.18 -13.16 37.78
CA GLY A 352 37.48 -12.37 38.99
C GLY A 352 36.73 -11.04 39.12
N VAL A 353 35.92 -10.68 38.11
CA VAL A 353 35.01 -9.53 38.17
C VAL A 353 33.66 -9.96 38.77
N LEU A 354 33.23 -9.29 39.85
CA LEU A 354 31.97 -9.57 40.55
C LEU A 354 30.87 -8.57 40.24
N ALA A 355 31.24 -7.30 40.07
CA ALA A 355 30.30 -6.21 39.81
C ALA A 355 30.90 -5.24 38.80
N VAL A 356 30.06 -4.72 37.90
CA VAL A 356 30.47 -3.73 36.90
C VAL A 356 29.36 -2.70 36.76
N GLU A 357 29.69 -1.45 36.99
CA GLU A 357 28.83 -0.30 36.71
C GLU A 357 29.52 0.60 35.67
N VAL A 358 28.86 0.85 34.55
CA VAL A 358 29.42 1.66 33.46
C VAL A 358 28.56 2.89 33.24
N ASN A 359 29.17 4.07 33.31
CA ASN A 359 28.52 5.35 33.09
C ASN A 359 29.02 5.97 31.78
N TYR A 360 28.14 6.00 30.77
CA TYR A 360 28.48 6.54 29.45
C TYR A 360 28.68 8.06 29.46
N GLU A 361 27.94 8.81 30.28
CA GLU A 361 28.05 10.28 30.35
C GLU A 361 29.40 10.72 30.92
N ARG A 362 29.93 9.98 31.89
CA ARG A 362 31.23 10.24 32.51
C ARG A 362 32.39 9.58 31.77
N GLY A 363 32.12 8.58 30.91
CA GLY A 363 33.18 7.80 30.26
C GLY A 363 33.93 6.90 31.25
N GLU A 364 33.25 6.40 32.28
CA GLU A 364 33.86 5.67 33.39
C GLU A 364 33.20 4.30 33.59
N ALA A 365 34.02 3.29 33.85
CA ALA A 365 33.60 1.95 34.26
C ALA A 365 34.16 1.64 35.65
N VAL A 366 33.28 1.40 36.61
CA VAL A 366 33.61 0.98 37.98
C VAL A 366 33.51 -0.53 38.05
N VAL A 367 34.63 -1.18 38.37
CA VAL A 367 34.74 -2.64 38.42
C VAL A 367 35.03 -3.06 39.86
N GLY A 368 34.18 -3.93 40.39
CA GLY A 368 34.34 -4.56 41.70
C GLY A 368 34.91 -5.98 41.58
N THR A 369 36.00 -6.25 42.30
CA THR A 369 36.63 -7.58 42.39
C THR A 369 36.74 -8.02 43.86
N GLU A 370 37.03 -9.31 44.07
CA GLU A 370 37.28 -9.83 45.41
C GLU A 370 38.48 -9.14 46.10
N ASN A 371 38.40 -8.97 47.43
CA ASN A 371 39.46 -8.31 48.21
C ASN A 371 40.75 -9.14 48.33
N CYS A 372 40.67 -10.45 48.13
CA CYS A 372 41.77 -11.38 48.38
C CYS A 372 42.78 -11.48 47.23
N CYS A 373 42.42 -11.01 46.02
CA CYS A 373 43.20 -11.21 44.81
C CYS A 373 43.58 -9.87 44.15
N PRO A 374 44.75 -9.79 43.50
CA PRO A 374 45.12 -8.63 42.70
C PRO A 374 44.17 -8.50 41.50
N MET A 375 43.68 -7.28 41.26
CA MET A 375 42.76 -7.00 40.16
C MET A 375 43.40 -7.29 38.79
N PRO A 376 42.73 -8.06 37.90
CA PRO A 376 43.25 -8.43 36.58
C PRO A 376 43.13 -7.26 35.58
N ARG A 377 43.94 -6.22 35.78
CA ARG A 377 43.88 -4.96 35.01
C ARG A 377 44.07 -5.16 33.51
N ASP A 378 45.05 -5.97 33.13
CA ASP A 378 45.38 -6.20 31.71
C ASP A 378 44.28 -6.96 30.97
N GLU A 379 43.62 -7.91 31.65
CA GLU A 379 42.50 -8.68 31.10
C GLU A 379 41.25 -7.82 30.95
N ILE A 380 40.99 -6.92 31.92
CA ILE A 380 39.90 -5.94 31.82
C ILE A 380 40.14 -4.97 30.66
N LEU A 381 41.36 -4.45 30.50
CA LEU A 381 41.71 -3.58 29.37
C LEU A 381 41.62 -4.33 28.02
N ALA A 382 42.00 -5.61 27.98
CA ALA A 382 41.84 -6.45 26.80
C ALA A 382 40.36 -6.70 26.48
N ALA A 383 39.51 -6.94 27.47
CA ALA A 383 38.07 -7.08 27.29
C ALA A 383 37.42 -5.81 26.75
N ILE A 384 37.79 -4.64 27.28
CA ILE A 384 37.34 -3.32 26.78
C ILE A 384 37.77 -3.14 25.31
N LYS A 385 38.99 -3.52 24.96
CA LYS A 385 39.51 -3.46 23.59
C LYS A 385 38.78 -4.43 22.65
N ASN A 386 38.50 -5.65 23.10
CA ASN A 386 37.75 -6.66 22.33
C ASN A 386 36.29 -6.22 22.10
N ALA A 387 35.73 -5.45 23.03
CA ALA A 387 34.42 -4.82 22.88
C ALA A 387 34.43 -3.61 21.91
N GLY A 388 35.61 -3.21 21.41
CA GLY A 388 35.76 -2.12 20.44
C GLY A 388 35.97 -0.73 21.06
N PHE A 389 36.24 -0.65 22.37
CA PHE A 389 36.47 0.61 23.09
C PHE A 389 37.95 0.78 23.45
N SER A 390 38.35 2.00 23.80
CA SER A 390 39.71 2.28 24.30
C SER A 390 39.65 2.53 25.81
N GLY A 391 40.41 1.78 26.60
CA GLY A 391 40.41 1.88 28.06
C GLY A 391 41.75 2.36 28.62
N THR A 392 41.71 3.17 29.68
CA THR A 392 42.87 3.48 30.54
C THR A 392 42.51 3.32 32.01
N PHE A 393 43.43 2.78 32.81
CA PHE A 393 43.25 2.68 34.25
C PHE A 393 43.41 4.06 34.90
N ASN A 394 42.43 4.50 35.68
CA ASN A 394 42.47 5.81 36.33
C ASN A 394 42.93 5.68 37.80
N GLN A 395 42.16 4.99 38.64
CA GLN A 395 42.49 4.85 40.06
C GLN A 395 41.80 3.63 40.70
N SER A 396 42.46 3.01 41.68
CA SER A 396 41.83 2.06 42.61
C SER A 396 41.28 2.82 43.82
N VAL A 397 39.99 2.66 44.13
CA VAL A 397 39.36 3.22 45.32
C VAL A 397 39.64 2.25 46.47
N GLU A 398 40.70 2.49 47.25
CA GLU A 398 40.85 1.85 48.55
C GLU A 398 39.87 2.50 49.53
N THR A 399 39.04 1.66 50.17
CA THR A 399 38.04 2.04 51.17
C THR A 399 38.70 2.79 52.33
N LYS A 400 38.57 4.13 52.36
CA LYS A 400 38.79 4.90 53.59
C LYS A 400 37.67 4.54 54.57
N THR A 401 38.03 3.82 55.62
CA THR A 401 37.22 3.65 56.83
C THR A 401 36.69 5.02 57.29
N PRO A 402 35.38 5.20 57.54
CA PRO A 402 34.88 6.45 58.11
C PRO A 402 35.47 6.65 59.53
N PRO A 403 35.72 7.88 59.97
CA PRO A 403 36.29 8.12 61.30
C PRO A 403 35.34 7.58 62.36
N ARG A 404 35.88 6.70 63.22
CA ARG A 404 35.24 6.16 64.42
C ARG A 404 34.70 7.33 65.25
N VAL A 405 33.37 7.48 65.29
CA VAL A 405 32.70 8.35 66.25
C VAL A 405 33.00 7.78 67.63
N VAL A 406 33.94 8.40 68.33
CA VAL A 406 34.19 8.17 69.75
C VAL A 406 32.96 8.69 70.50
N ARG A 407 32.15 7.78 71.03
CA ARG A 407 31.24 8.13 72.13
C ARG A 407 32.11 8.49 73.34
N GLN A 408 32.08 9.77 73.72
CA GLN A 408 32.26 10.19 75.11
C GLN A 408 30.94 10.76 75.60
#